data_AF-A0A0A0LNH9-F1
#
_entry.id   AF-A0A0A0LNH9-F1
#
_cell.length_a   1.000
_cell.length_b   1.000
_cell.length_c   1.000
_cell.angle_alpha   90.00
_cell.angle_beta   90.00
_cell.angle_gamma   90.00
#
_symmetry.space_group_name_H-M   'P 1'
#
loop_
_entity.id
_entity.type
_entity.pdbx_description
1 polymer ?
#
loop_
_entity_poly.entity_id
_entity_poly.type
_entity_poly.pdbx_seq_one_letter_code
_entity_poly.pdbx_strand_id
1 'polypeptide(L)'
;MPEDDLIDIKFRLYDGSDIGPFRYSSASTIDVLKQRIVSDWPKGKTITPKAASEIKLISSGKILENNKTVGQCKLPFGEFTGGVTIMHVVVQPSLAKAKTEKKTDNSQQKIVCSCSIL
;
A
#
# COMPACT_ATOMS: atom_id res chain seq x y z
N MET A 1 10.95 -22.43 -20.49
CA MET A 1 10.87 -20.94 -20.43
C MET A 1 10.53 -20.61 -18.98
N PRO A 2 11.16 -19.64 -18.31
CA PRO A 2 10.72 -19.27 -16.98
C PRO A 2 9.32 -18.70 -17.16
N GLU A 3 8.33 -19.47 -16.76
CA GLU A 3 6.99 -18.98 -16.51
C GLU A 3 7.14 -17.78 -15.56
N ASP A 4 6.82 -16.59 -16.05
CA ASP A 4 6.76 -15.40 -15.20
C ASP A 4 5.94 -15.78 -13.97
N ASP A 5 6.54 -15.73 -12.78
CA ASP A 5 5.84 -15.93 -11.50
C ASP A 5 4.74 -14.86 -11.41
N LEU A 6 3.58 -15.18 -11.97
CA LEU A 6 2.40 -14.33 -12.00
C LEU A 6 1.68 -14.44 -10.67
N ILE A 7 1.31 -13.29 -10.13
CA ILE A 7 0.77 -13.14 -8.80
C ILE A 7 -0.54 -12.38 -8.91
N ASP A 8 -1.60 -12.95 -8.36
CA ASP A 8 -2.87 -12.24 -8.23
C ASP A 8 -2.84 -11.38 -6.95
N ILE A 9 -3.10 -10.09 -7.14
CA ILE A 9 -3.08 -9.07 -6.08
C ILE A 9 -4.42 -8.35 -6.05
N LYS A 10 -5.01 -8.21 -4.87
CA LYS A 10 -6.13 -7.29 -4.63
C LYS A 10 -5.76 -6.24 -3.58
N PHE A 11 -6.41 -5.09 -3.69
CA PHE A 11 -6.09 -3.90 -2.92
C PHE A 11 -7.20 -3.57 -1.94
N ARG A 12 -6.96 -3.79 -0.64
CA ARG A 12 -7.88 -3.49 0.45
C ARG A 12 -7.86 -2.01 0.79
N LEU A 13 -9.01 -1.36 0.75
CA LEU A 13 -9.20 0.06 1.06
C LEU A 13 -9.57 0.28 2.53
N TYR A 14 -9.60 1.56 2.94
CA TYR A 14 -9.86 2.01 4.32
C TYR A 14 -11.24 1.60 4.87
N ASP A 15 -12.20 1.34 3.99
CA ASP A 15 -13.58 0.98 4.35
C ASP A 15 -13.84 -0.53 4.26
N GLY A 16 -12.80 -1.34 4.07
CA GLY A 16 -12.91 -2.78 3.95
C GLY A 16 -13.18 -3.30 2.52
N SER A 17 -13.48 -2.41 1.57
CA SER A 17 -13.69 -2.81 0.16
C SER A 17 -12.37 -3.15 -0.54
N ASP A 18 -12.44 -3.96 -1.59
CA ASP A 18 -11.28 -4.41 -2.36
C ASP A 18 -11.36 -3.90 -3.81
N ILE A 19 -10.22 -3.52 -4.40
CA ILE A 19 -10.05 -3.31 -5.86
C ILE A 19 -9.27 -4.50 -6.44
N GLY A 20 -9.71 -5.04 -7.57
CA GLY A 20 -9.12 -6.21 -8.22
C GLY A 20 -9.94 -7.48 -8.01
N PRO A 21 -9.34 -8.69 -8.13
CA PRO A 21 -7.90 -8.94 -8.26
C PRO A 21 -7.31 -8.56 -9.62
N PHE A 22 -6.00 -8.28 -9.64
CA PHE A 22 -5.20 -8.03 -10.83
C PHE A 22 -3.98 -8.93 -10.85
N ARG A 23 -3.57 -9.34 -12.05
CA ARG A 23 -2.44 -10.23 -12.24
C ARG A 23 -1.18 -9.44 -12.58
N TYR A 24 -0.12 -9.63 -11.81
CA TYR A 24 1.17 -8.96 -11.97
C TYR A 24 2.30 -9.97 -12.07
N SER A 25 3.36 -9.62 -12.79
CA SER A 25 4.61 -10.39 -12.73
C SER A 25 5.38 -10.06 -11.45
N SER A 26 6.20 -11.00 -10.98
CA SER A 26 7.13 -10.75 -9.88
C SER A 26 8.14 -9.62 -10.16
N ALA A 27 8.38 -9.28 -11.43
CA ALA A 27 9.23 -8.17 -11.85
C ALA A 27 8.52 -6.79 -11.79
N SER A 28 7.18 -6.76 -11.66
CA SER A 28 6.42 -5.51 -11.60
C SER A 28 6.85 -4.67 -10.40
N THR A 29 7.07 -3.37 -10.60
CA THR A 29 7.45 -2.47 -9.51
C THR A 29 6.25 -2.03 -8.69
N ILE A 30 6.48 -1.70 -7.43
CA ILE A 30 5.43 -1.17 -6.55
C ILE A 30 4.86 0.15 -7.07
N ASP A 31 5.67 0.96 -7.77
CA ASP A 31 5.17 2.17 -8.43
C ASP A 31 4.05 1.87 -9.44
N VAL A 32 4.21 0.84 -10.27
CA VAL A 32 3.19 0.41 -11.24
C VAL A 32 1.89 0.00 -10.54
N LEU A 33 1.99 -0.72 -9.42
CA LEU A 33 0.83 -1.09 -8.60
C LEU A 33 0.11 0.16 -8.06
N LYS A 34 0.85 1.15 -7.55
CA LYS A 34 0.28 2.41 -7.06
C LYS A 34 -0.41 3.21 -8.16
N GLN A 35 0.20 3.31 -9.34
CA GLN A 35 -0.43 3.97 -10.50
C GLN A 35 -1.75 3.29 -10.89
N ARG A 36 -1.78 1.96 -10.87
CA ARG A 36 -3.01 1.20 -11.13
C ARG A 36 -4.11 1.53 -10.11
N ILE A 37 -3.77 1.58 -8.83
CA ILE A 37 -4.73 1.93 -7.76
C ILE A 37 -5.32 3.33 -7.98
N VAL A 38 -4.51 4.32 -8.39
CA VAL A 38 -5.01 5.67 -8.70
C VAL A 38 -5.99 5.62 -9.87
N SER A 39 -5.66 4.87 -10.93
CA SER A 39 -6.48 4.77 -12.14
C SER A 39 -7.82 4.06 -11.90
N ASP A 40 -7.81 2.96 -11.14
CA ASP A 40 -9.00 2.14 -10.87
C ASP A 40 -9.68 2.53 -9.55
N TRP A 41 -9.38 3.73 -9.02
CA TRP A 41 -9.97 4.16 -7.75
C TRP A 41 -11.50 4.24 -7.86
N PRO A 42 -12.26 3.57 -6.97
CA PRO A 42 -13.70 3.54 -7.06
C PRO A 42 -14.30 4.94 -6.86
N LYS A 43 -15.34 5.24 -7.65
CA LYS A 43 -16.08 6.50 -7.55
C LYS A 43 -16.87 6.56 -6.24
N GLY A 44 -17.10 7.78 -5.72
CA GLY A 44 -17.91 8.00 -4.54
C GLY A 44 -17.23 7.73 -3.19
N LYS A 45 -15.91 7.48 -3.17
CA LYS A 45 -15.13 7.43 -1.93
C LYS A 45 -14.87 8.83 -1.39
N THR A 46 -14.86 8.96 -0.06
CA THR A 46 -14.62 10.25 0.62
C THR A 46 -13.19 10.75 0.44
N ILE A 47 -12.23 9.84 0.29
CA ILE A 47 -10.83 10.14 0.04
C ILE A 47 -10.46 9.58 -1.34
N THR A 48 -9.85 10.42 -2.18
CA THR A 48 -9.38 10.04 -3.52
C THR A 48 -7.90 10.44 -3.66
N PRO A 49 -6.99 9.50 -3.95
CA PRO A 49 -5.59 9.81 -4.19
C PRO A 49 -5.44 10.60 -5.50
N LYS A 50 -4.70 11.70 -5.49
CA LYS A 50 -4.42 12.49 -6.69
C LYS A 50 -3.24 11.95 -7.49
N ALA A 51 -2.32 11.28 -6.83
CA ALA A 51 -1.10 10.73 -7.41
C ALA A 51 -0.64 9.48 -6.65
N ALA A 52 0.19 8.66 -7.30
CA ALA A 52 0.77 7.46 -6.68
C ALA A 52 1.64 7.78 -5.45
N SER A 53 2.19 8.99 -5.35
CA SER A 53 2.95 9.45 -4.18
C SER A 53 2.09 9.58 -2.92
N GLU A 54 0.78 9.78 -3.05
CA GLU A 54 -0.16 9.84 -1.95
C GLU A 54 -0.59 8.45 -1.48
N ILE A 55 -0.11 7.38 -2.13
CA ILE A 55 -0.43 6.00 -1.78
C ILE A 55 0.71 5.36 -1.03
N LYS A 56 0.40 4.80 0.14
CA LYS A 56 1.23 3.82 0.85
C LYS A 56 0.60 2.44 0.67
N LEU A 57 1.40 1.53 0.13
CA LEU A 57 1.01 0.14 -0.05
C LEU A 57 1.63 -0.68 1.07
N ILE A 58 0.83 -1.50 1.76
CA ILE A 58 1.27 -2.31 2.88
C ILE A 58 1.01 -3.78 2.56
N SER A 59 2.03 -4.61 2.69
CA SER A 59 1.92 -6.07 2.59
C SER A 59 2.58 -6.70 3.81
N SER A 60 1.87 -7.64 4.44
CA SER A 60 2.36 -8.40 5.61
C SER A 60 3.02 -7.52 6.69
N GLY A 61 2.36 -6.39 7.01
CA GLY A 61 2.83 -5.44 8.03
C GLY A 61 3.97 -4.52 7.61
N LYS A 62 4.46 -4.57 6.37
CA LYS A 62 5.53 -3.70 5.85
C LYS A 62 4.99 -2.72 4.81
N ILE A 63 5.40 -1.45 4.93
CA ILE A 63 5.18 -0.45 3.87
C ILE A 63 6.15 -0.74 2.73
N LEU A 64 5.62 -0.79 1.51
CA LEU A 64 6.37 -1.12 0.30
C LEU A 64 6.92 0.15 -0.38
N GLU A 65 8.18 0.08 -0.82
CA GLU A 65 8.91 1.16 -1.50
C GLU A 65 8.74 1.09 -3.02
N ASN A 66 8.64 2.24 -3.69
CA ASN A 66 8.29 2.31 -5.12
C ASN A 66 9.29 1.61 -6.05
N ASN A 67 10.58 1.65 -5.69
CA ASN A 67 11.67 1.09 -6.49
C ASN A 67 11.84 -0.44 -6.33
N LYS A 68 11.10 -1.06 -5.40
CA LYS A 68 11.12 -2.52 -5.23
C LYS A 68 10.15 -3.20 -6.20
N THR A 69 10.44 -4.45 -6.51
CA THR A 69 9.53 -5.31 -7.28
C THR A 69 8.64 -6.13 -6.36
N VAL A 70 7.52 -6.61 -6.88
CA VAL A 70 6.61 -7.52 -6.15
C VAL A 70 7.37 -8.74 -5.63
N GLY A 71 8.27 -9.30 -6.44
CA GLY A 71 9.13 -10.43 -6.07
C GLY A 71 10.04 -10.14 -4.87
N GLN A 72 10.59 -8.92 -4.78
CA GLN A 72 11.42 -8.49 -3.67
C GLN A 72 10.62 -8.17 -2.40
N CYS A 73 9.32 -7.93 -2.53
CA CYS A 73 8.41 -7.72 -1.41
C CYS A 73 7.82 -9.03 -0.85
N LYS A 74 8.14 -10.19 -1.45
CA LYS A 74 7.76 -11.51 -0.94
C LYS A 74 8.43 -11.76 0.42
N LEU A 75 7.67 -12.30 1.38
CA LEU A 75 8.21 -12.75 2.67
C LEU A 75 8.56 -14.25 2.61
N PRO A 76 9.62 -14.68 3.31
CA PRO A 76 10.09 -16.06 3.29
C PRO A 76 9.10 -17.08 3.90
N PHE A 77 8.11 -16.63 4.67
CA PHE A 77 7.09 -17.48 5.31
C PHE A 77 5.66 -17.12 4.91
N GLY A 78 5.51 -16.16 3.99
CA GLY A 78 4.21 -15.71 3.48
C GLY A 78 3.96 -16.24 2.08
N GLU A 79 4.43 -17.46 1.79
CA GLU A 79 4.32 -18.06 0.48
C GLU A 79 2.86 -18.33 0.16
N PHE A 80 2.46 -17.80 -0.98
CA PHE A 80 1.13 -17.90 -1.53
C PHE A 80 0.77 -19.37 -1.66
N THR A 81 -0.22 -19.84 -0.91
CA THR A 81 -0.85 -21.15 -1.10
C THR A 81 -1.65 -21.23 -2.42
N GLY A 82 -1.13 -20.65 -3.51
CA GLY A 82 -1.84 -20.49 -4.79
C GLY A 82 -3.00 -19.49 -4.74
N GLY A 83 -3.06 -18.63 -3.73
CA GLY A 83 -4.17 -17.70 -3.49
C GLY A 83 -3.95 -16.28 -4.02
N VAL A 84 -4.94 -15.40 -3.77
CA VAL A 84 -4.83 -13.96 -4.06
C VAL A 84 -4.15 -13.26 -2.89
N THR A 85 -3.09 -12.50 -3.13
CA THR A 85 -2.51 -11.64 -2.09
C THR A 85 -3.29 -10.36 -1.90
N ILE A 86 -3.46 -10.00 -0.64
CA ILE A 86 -4.16 -8.79 -0.23
C ILE A 86 -3.12 -7.78 0.21
N MET A 87 -3.04 -6.66 -0.50
CA MET A 87 -2.26 -5.51 -0.09
C MET A 87 -3.18 -4.41 0.42
N HIS A 88 -2.82 -3.81 1.56
CA HIS A 88 -3.60 -2.72 2.14
C HIS A 88 -3.16 -1.39 1.55
N VAL A 89 -4.13 -0.57 1.18
CA VAL A 89 -3.93 0.76 0.61
C VAL A 89 -4.26 1.82 1.65
N VAL A 90 -3.29 2.68 1.92
CA VAL A 90 -3.48 3.89 2.73
C VAL A 90 -3.26 5.10 1.84
N VAL A 91 -4.28 5.95 1.73
CA VAL A 91 -4.17 7.24 1.04
C VAL A 91 -3.76 8.29 2.07
N GLN A 92 -2.58 8.86 1.88
CA GLN A 92 -2.05 9.95 2.66
C GLN A 92 -1.84 11.16 1.74
N PRO A 93 -2.81 12.09 1.68
CA PRO A 93 -2.67 13.31 0.90
C PRO A 93 -1.39 14.05 1.25
N SER A 94 -0.67 14.51 0.23
CA SER A 94 0.51 15.33 0.47
C SER A 94 0.05 16.71 0.95
N LEU A 95 0.51 17.14 2.14
CA LEU A 95 0.28 18.50 2.62
C LEU A 95 1.05 19.46 1.71
N ALA A 96 0.40 19.96 0.67
CA ALA A 96 0.96 21.03 -0.15
C ALA A 96 1.14 22.26 0.75
N LYS A 97 2.40 22.60 1.03
CA LYS A 97 2.93 23.83 1.66
C LYS A 97 1.88 24.94 1.90
N ALA A 98 1.31 24.99 3.10
CA ALA A 98 0.82 26.25 3.63
C ALA A 98 2.04 27.14 3.92
N LYS A 99 2.14 28.29 3.24
CA LYS A 99 3.17 29.28 3.53
C LYS A 99 2.86 30.01 4.85
N THR A 100 3.90 30.10 5.69
CA THR A 100 4.23 31.13 6.68
C THR A 100 3.75 30.97 8.15
N GLU A 101 4.76 30.81 9.03
CA GLU A 101 4.87 31.08 10.49
C GLU A 101 3.92 30.34 11.46
N LYS A 102 4.37 29.67 12.54
CA LYS A 102 5.59 29.70 13.37
C LYS A 102 5.87 28.29 13.94
N LYS A 103 7.14 28.03 14.26
CA LYS A 103 7.61 26.89 15.06
C LYS A 103 6.77 26.65 16.31
N THR A 104 6.47 25.40 16.62
CA THR A 104 6.70 24.86 17.98
C THR A 104 7.09 23.39 17.87
N ASP A 105 8.25 23.14 18.44
CA ASP A 105 8.86 21.86 18.73
C ASP A 105 8.02 21.05 19.73
N ASN A 106 8.24 19.74 19.73
CA ASN A 106 8.11 18.83 20.86
C ASN A 106 6.96 17.80 20.87
N SER A 107 7.44 16.59 21.12
CA SER A 107 6.76 15.38 21.59
C SER A 107 6.13 14.46 20.55
N GLN A 108 6.95 13.47 20.20
CA GLN A 108 6.55 12.12 19.83
C GLN A 108 5.51 11.59 20.85
N GLN A 109 4.21 11.84 20.63
CA GLN A 109 3.18 11.04 21.28
C GLN A 109 3.16 9.67 20.62
N LYS A 110 4.04 8.79 21.11
CA LYS A 110 3.90 7.35 20.90
C LYS A 110 2.62 6.93 21.61
N ILE A 111 1.54 6.78 20.85
CA ILE A 111 0.35 6.07 21.31
C ILE A 111 0.74 4.59 21.37
N VAL A 112 1.25 4.16 22.53
CA VAL A 112 1.55 2.76 22.81
C VAL A 112 0.23 2.10 23.22
N CYS A 113 -0.32 1.26 22.36
CA CYS A 113 -1.42 0.37 22.72
C CYS A 113 -0.81 -0.87 23.38
N SER A 114 -0.98 -1.00 24.70
CA SER A 114 -0.56 -2.19 25.46
C SER A 114 -1.68 -3.22 25.43
N CYS A 115 -1.66 -4.13 24.46
CA CYS A 115 -2.43 -5.37 24.53
C CYS A 115 -1.52 -6.47 25.04
N SER A 116 -1.76 -6.93 26.26
CA SER A 116 -1.19 -8.18 26.77
C SER A 116 -2.23 -9.29 26.62
N ILE A 117 -1.81 -10.46 26.15
CA ILE A 117 -2.62 -11.67 26.18
C ILE A 117 -2.41 -12.30 27.56
N LEU A 118 -3.50 -12.57 28.28
CA LEU A 118 -3.51 -13.34 29.53
C LEU A 118 -3.64 -14.83 29.22
#